data_AF-A0A920W2C7-F1
#
_entry.id   AF-A0A920W2C7-F1
#
_cell.length_a   1.000
_cell.length_b   1.000
_cell.length_c   1.000
_cell.angle_alpha   90.00
_cell.angle_beta   90.00
_cell.angle_gamma   90.00
#
_symmetry.space_group_name_H-M   'P 1'
#
loop_
_entity.id
_entity.type
_entity.pdbx_description
1 polymer ?
#
loop_
_entity_poly.entity_id
_entity_poly.type
_entity_poly.pdbx_seq_one_letter_code
_entity_poly.pdbx_strand_id
1 'polypeptide(L)'
;MGGFFNDILNNMSFVQKAFWSQFDDDFPNDDVVDDSKSAFLGRLKVESSAVLNDRWSFNASPLLQGSTYEDDLRGVFARPGTNERKGRILELKEAYLTFEEDEYDISLGKSLNAVGLSELFPPRKRFGLVDAIHPMYLEELGVWKATFNYYVEDDSISYSLMPFHERSPRPDGRSRWLGSSGDSTFFELDPELGIDPEGNPQLEDEFRSSTDLEFWGASVAIQCG
;
A
#
# COMPACT_ATOMS: atom_id res chain seq x y z
N MET A 1 -10.01 28.69 -18.32
CA MET A 1 -10.47 27.67 -17.34
C MET A 1 -11.12 26.42 -17.99
N GLY A 2 -10.96 26.16 -19.29
CA GLY A 2 -11.61 25.01 -19.97
C GLY A 2 -10.73 23.78 -20.27
N GLY A 3 -9.45 23.78 -19.88
CA GLY A 3 -8.49 22.70 -20.24
C GLY A 3 -8.43 21.54 -19.24
N PHE A 4 -8.47 21.84 -17.94
CA PHE A 4 -8.27 20.85 -16.87
C PHE A 4 -9.14 19.58 -16.97
N PHE A 5 -10.45 19.73 -17.14
CA PHE A 5 -11.35 18.56 -17.22
C PHE A 5 -11.13 17.75 -18.50
N ASN A 6 -10.75 18.40 -19.60
CA ASN A 6 -10.40 17.70 -20.84
C ASN A 6 -9.09 16.92 -20.67
N ASP A 7 -8.08 17.50 -20.02
CA ASP A 7 -6.80 16.83 -19.81
C ASP A 7 -6.93 15.63 -18.88
N ILE A 8 -7.70 15.77 -17.79
CA ILE A 8 -8.05 14.65 -16.90
C ILE A 8 -8.66 13.49 -17.69
N LEU A 9 -9.66 13.78 -18.54
CA LEU A 9 -10.40 12.75 -19.27
C LEU A 9 -9.57 12.14 -20.39
N ASN A 10 -8.72 12.92 -21.06
CA ASN A 10 -7.88 12.47 -22.16
C ASN A 10 -6.70 11.60 -21.67
N ASN A 11 -6.17 11.89 -20.49
CA ASN A 11 -5.07 11.14 -19.87
C ASN A 11 -5.56 10.10 -18.85
N MET A 12 -6.86 9.79 -18.84
CA MET A 12 -7.41 8.79 -17.94
C MET A 12 -7.12 7.38 -18.45
N SER A 13 -6.44 6.59 -17.63
CA SER A 13 -6.29 5.15 -17.82
C SER A 13 -7.18 4.40 -16.81
N PHE A 14 -7.70 3.24 -17.20
CA PHE A 14 -8.45 2.38 -16.29
C PHE A 14 -7.96 0.94 -16.41
N VAL A 15 -7.84 0.27 -15.27
CA VAL A 15 -7.52 -1.15 -15.18
C VAL A 15 -8.57 -1.80 -14.29
N GLN A 16 -9.38 -2.67 -14.89
CA GLN A 16 -10.36 -3.47 -14.18
C GLN A 16 -9.82 -4.88 -13.96
N LYS A 17 -10.02 -5.41 -12.76
CA LYS A 17 -9.72 -6.80 -12.41
C LYS A 17 -10.91 -7.39 -11.67
N ALA A 18 -11.27 -8.60 -12.04
CA ALA A 18 -12.33 -9.36 -11.40
C ALA A 18 -11.80 -10.77 -11.12
N PHE A 19 -12.02 -11.24 -9.91
CA PHE A 19 -11.56 -12.54 -9.45
C PHE A 19 -12.73 -13.29 -8.88
N TRP A 20 -12.82 -14.54 -9.30
CA TRP A 20 -13.71 -15.52 -8.69
C TRP A 20 -12.84 -16.64 -8.16
N SER A 21 -13.05 -17.00 -6.91
CA SER A 21 -12.32 -18.07 -6.24
C SER A 21 -13.31 -19.10 -5.75
N GLN A 22 -12.99 -20.36 -6.00
CA GLN A 22 -13.76 -21.52 -5.56
C GLN A 22 -12.84 -22.39 -4.70
N PHE A 23 -13.37 -22.84 -3.57
CA PHE A 23 -12.65 -23.59 -2.55
C PHE A 23 -13.40 -24.90 -2.33
N ASP A 24 -12.67 -26.02 -2.43
CA ASP A 24 -13.23 -27.37 -2.33
C ASP A 24 -13.03 -27.98 -0.93
N ASP A 25 -12.09 -27.43 -0.15
CA ASP A 25 -11.82 -27.85 1.22
C ASP A 25 -12.65 -27.01 2.20
N ASP A 26 -13.34 -27.70 3.11
CA ASP A 26 -14.06 -27.08 4.23
C ASP A 26 -13.09 -26.94 5.42
N PHE A 27 -13.08 -25.77 6.06
CA PHE A 27 -12.27 -25.61 7.28
C PHE A 27 -12.87 -26.42 8.44
N PRO A 28 -12.05 -27.08 9.29
CA PRO A 28 -12.55 -27.90 10.39
C PRO A 28 -13.30 -27.10 11.48
N ASN A 29 -13.23 -25.77 11.46
CA ASN A 29 -13.88 -24.88 12.42
C ASN A 29 -14.36 -23.59 11.69
N ASP A 30 -15.57 -23.65 11.16
CA ASP A 30 -16.23 -22.59 10.37
C ASP A 30 -16.57 -21.33 11.18
N ASP A 31 -16.74 -21.46 12.50
CA ASP A 31 -17.03 -20.32 13.38
C ASP A 31 -15.87 -19.31 13.50
N VAL A 32 -14.64 -19.67 13.11
CA VAL A 32 -13.43 -18.84 13.33
C VAL A 32 -12.89 -18.23 12.03
N VAL A 33 -13.12 -18.84 10.87
CA VAL A 33 -12.53 -18.46 9.58
C VAL A 33 -13.62 -18.42 8.50
N ASP A 34 -13.48 -17.51 7.53
CA ASP A 34 -14.32 -17.42 6.33
C ASP A 34 -14.20 -18.70 5.50
N ASP A 35 -15.19 -19.59 5.64
CA ASP A 35 -15.29 -20.86 4.93
C ASP A 35 -16.20 -20.78 3.68
N SER A 36 -16.35 -19.58 3.11
CA SER A 36 -17.17 -19.40 1.90
C SER A 36 -16.63 -20.26 0.74
N LYS A 37 -17.42 -21.22 0.24
CA LYS A 37 -17.02 -22.09 -0.90
C LYS A 37 -16.75 -21.33 -2.20
N SER A 38 -17.32 -20.14 -2.33
CA SER A 38 -17.06 -19.25 -3.45
C SER A 38 -16.96 -17.81 -2.98
N ALA A 39 -16.00 -17.07 -3.52
CA ALA A 39 -15.85 -15.66 -3.23
C ALA A 39 -15.51 -14.86 -4.49
N PHE A 40 -15.88 -13.58 -4.48
CA PHE A 40 -15.65 -12.65 -5.57
C PHE A 40 -14.93 -11.40 -5.07
N LEU A 41 -13.93 -10.96 -5.84
CA LEU A 41 -13.23 -9.70 -5.63
C LEU A 41 -13.22 -8.91 -6.95
N GLY A 42 -13.83 -7.73 -6.93
CA GLY A 42 -13.76 -6.75 -8.01
C GLY A 42 -12.85 -5.59 -7.61
N ARG A 43 -11.93 -5.20 -8.49
CA ARG A 43 -11.09 -4.01 -8.35
C ARG A 43 -11.12 -3.18 -9.63
N LEU A 44 -11.25 -1.87 -9.48
CA LEU A 44 -11.18 -0.89 -10.53
C LEU A 44 -10.17 0.17 -10.14
N LYS A 45 -9.02 0.16 -10.80
CA LYS A 45 -8.01 1.19 -10.69
C LYS A 45 -8.22 2.21 -11.79
N VAL A 46 -8.21 3.48 -11.43
CA VAL A 46 -8.19 4.60 -12.37
C VAL A 46 -6.87 5.33 -12.17
N GLU A 47 -6.25 5.79 -13.24
CA GLU A 47 -5.12 6.71 -13.20
C GLU A 47 -5.49 7.93 -14.04
N SER A 48 -5.19 9.11 -13.54
CA SER A 48 -5.42 10.35 -14.26
C SER A 48 -4.34 11.35 -13.90
N SER A 49 -3.89 12.07 -14.92
CA SER A 49 -2.93 13.17 -14.80
C SER A 49 -3.45 14.39 -15.56
N ALA A 50 -3.22 15.57 -15.00
CA ALA A 50 -3.66 16.82 -15.60
C ALA A 50 -2.64 17.93 -15.38
N VAL A 51 -2.32 18.65 -16.45
CA VAL A 51 -1.53 19.88 -16.39
C VAL A 51 -2.51 21.04 -16.20
N LEU A 52 -2.41 21.72 -15.06
CA LEU A 52 -3.29 22.84 -14.73
C LEU A 52 -2.82 24.13 -15.42
N ASN A 53 -1.50 24.32 -15.49
CA ASN A 53 -0.79 25.41 -16.17
C ASN A 53 0.70 25.05 -16.27
N ASP A 54 1.52 25.98 -16.76
CA ASP A 54 2.97 25.80 -16.98
C ASP A 54 3.78 25.41 -15.73
N ARG A 55 3.20 25.54 -14.53
CA ARG A 55 3.88 25.27 -13.26
C ARG A 55 3.16 24.26 -12.39
N TRP A 56 1.95 23.84 -12.72
CA TRP A 56 1.15 23.02 -11.83
C TRP A 56 0.64 21.79 -12.56
N SER A 57 0.94 20.61 -12.00
CA SER A 57 0.41 19.33 -12.46
C SER A 57 -0.26 18.57 -11.32
N PHE A 58 -1.29 17.81 -11.62
CA PHE A 58 -2.04 17.02 -10.65
C PHE A 58 -2.11 15.58 -11.13
N ASN A 59 -1.91 14.65 -10.19
CA ASN A 59 -1.99 13.21 -10.44
C ASN A 59 -2.93 12.58 -9.42
N ALA A 60 -3.78 11.67 -9.87
CA ALA A 60 -4.67 10.90 -9.03
C ALA A 60 -4.78 9.45 -9.51
N SER A 61 -4.69 8.50 -8.58
CA SER A 61 -4.95 7.09 -8.81
C SER A 61 -5.88 6.51 -7.74
N PRO A 62 -7.20 6.65 -7.88
CA PRO A 62 -8.15 5.98 -7.01
C PRO A 62 -8.29 4.49 -7.38
N LEU A 63 -8.45 3.67 -6.35
CA LEU A 63 -8.73 2.24 -6.41
C LEU A 63 -10.09 2.00 -5.76
N LEU A 64 -11.06 1.56 -6.55
CA LEU A 64 -12.33 1.05 -6.07
C LEU A 64 -12.23 -0.47 -5.91
N GLN A 65 -12.69 -0.99 -4.78
CA GLN A 65 -12.71 -2.42 -4.53
C GLN A 65 -14.00 -2.86 -3.85
N GLY A 66 -14.50 -4.01 -4.27
CA GLY A 66 -15.66 -4.69 -3.70
C GLY A 66 -15.34 -6.17 -3.54
N SER A 67 -15.67 -6.74 -2.39
CA SER A 67 -15.31 -8.10 -2.02
C SER A 67 -16.49 -8.78 -1.34
N THR A 68 -16.67 -10.07 -1.58
CA THR A 68 -17.58 -10.92 -0.81
C THR A 68 -16.88 -11.69 0.31
N TYR A 69 -15.55 -11.63 0.40
CA TYR A 69 -14.80 -12.21 1.52
C TYR A 69 -15.22 -11.53 2.83
N GLU A 70 -15.35 -12.32 3.89
CA GLU A 70 -15.69 -11.77 5.20
C GLU A 70 -14.54 -10.90 5.74
N ASP A 71 -14.92 -9.77 6.34
CA ASP A 71 -14.02 -8.83 7.02
C ASP A 71 -12.92 -8.13 6.19
N ASP A 72 -12.79 -8.42 4.90
CA ASP A 72 -11.79 -7.82 4.00
C ASP A 72 -11.86 -6.28 3.91
N LEU A 73 -13.08 -5.71 3.90
CA LEU A 73 -13.30 -4.28 3.69
C LEU A 73 -14.07 -3.66 4.86
N ARG A 74 -13.57 -2.55 5.40
CA ARG A 74 -14.24 -1.76 6.42
C ARG A 74 -14.10 -0.27 6.16
N GLY A 75 -15.21 0.42 5.95
CA GLY A 75 -15.22 1.86 5.69
C GLY A 75 -15.01 2.21 4.22
N VAL A 76 -15.16 3.50 3.91
CA VAL A 76 -15.16 3.99 2.52
C VAL A 76 -13.78 4.46 2.09
N PHE A 77 -13.03 5.16 2.94
CA PHE A 77 -11.75 5.80 2.59
C PHE A 77 -10.83 5.92 3.80
N ALA A 78 -9.51 5.83 3.59
CA ALA A 78 -8.50 6.02 4.64
C ALA A 78 -8.15 7.50 4.83
N ARG A 79 -8.40 8.04 6.03
CA ARG A 79 -7.95 9.40 6.38
C ARG A 79 -6.43 9.41 6.60
N PRO A 80 -5.73 10.55 6.41
CA PRO A 80 -4.32 10.66 6.78
C PRO A 80 -4.09 10.20 8.22
N GLY A 81 -3.09 9.34 8.43
CA GLY A 81 -2.75 8.78 9.75
C GLY A 81 -3.62 7.61 10.21
N THR A 82 -4.44 7.03 9.33
CA THR A 82 -5.23 5.84 9.65
C THR A 82 -4.33 4.62 9.81
N ASN A 83 -4.44 3.94 10.95
CA ASN A 83 -3.67 2.72 11.28
C ASN A 83 -4.51 1.43 11.22
N GLU A 84 -5.72 1.51 10.69
CA GLU A 84 -6.62 0.37 10.52
C GLU A 84 -6.07 -0.61 9.47
N ARG A 85 -6.13 -1.90 9.78
CA ARG A 85 -5.53 -2.97 8.97
C ARG A 85 -6.46 -3.54 7.89
N LYS A 86 -7.75 -3.16 7.86
CA LYS A 86 -8.71 -3.61 6.83
C LYS A 86 -8.60 -2.80 5.55
N GLY A 87 -9.15 -3.30 4.45
CA GLY A 87 -9.32 -2.52 3.21
C GLY A 87 -10.46 -1.54 3.24
N ARG A 88 -10.54 -0.72 2.20
CA ARG A 88 -11.58 0.29 2.02
C ARG A 88 -12.27 0.07 0.69
N ILE A 89 -13.53 0.49 0.57
CA ILE A 89 -14.23 0.43 -0.71
C ILE A 89 -13.58 1.34 -1.76
N LEU A 90 -13.06 2.49 -1.31
CA LEU A 90 -12.33 3.45 -2.12
C LEU A 90 -11.00 3.77 -1.43
N GLU A 91 -9.90 3.28 -1.99
CA GLU A 91 -8.55 3.59 -1.54
C GLU A 91 -7.89 4.55 -2.54
N LEU A 92 -7.34 5.66 -2.08
CA LEU A 92 -6.57 6.54 -2.96
C LEU A 92 -5.13 6.11 -2.90
N LYS A 93 -4.65 5.53 -4.00
CA LYS A 93 -3.26 5.09 -4.08
C LYS A 93 -2.34 6.29 -4.16
N GLU A 94 -2.67 7.21 -5.06
CA GLU A 94 -1.92 8.44 -5.29
C GLU A 94 -2.92 9.59 -5.48
N ALA A 95 -2.61 10.73 -4.89
CA ALA A 95 -3.24 12.01 -5.15
C ALA A 95 -2.28 13.10 -4.69
N TYR A 96 -1.61 13.73 -5.63
CA TYR A 96 -0.64 14.75 -5.32
C TYR A 96 -0.66 15.85 -6.38
N LEU A 97 -0.32 17.04 -5.90
CA LEU A 97 -0.16 18.23 -6.70
C LEU A 97 1.35 18.53 -6.76
N THR A 98 1.85 18.79 -7.95
CA THR A 98 3.24 19.18 -8.19
C THR A 98 3.28 20.61 -8.67
N PHE A 99 4.17 21.40 -8.08
CA PHE A 99 4.61 22.69 -8.56
C PHE A 99 5.98 22.53 -9.20
N GLU A 100 6.12 22.95 -10.45
CA GLU A 100 7.29 22.76 -11.31
C GLU A 100 7.90 24.13 -11.63
N GLU A 101 9.21 24.27 -11.39
CA GLU A 101 10.05 25.41 -11.78
C GLU A 101 11.36 24.87 -12.36
N ASP A 102 12.09 25.71 -13.10
CA ASP A 102 13.29 25.27 -13.85
C ASP A 102 14.37 24.60 -12.97
N GLU A 103 14.52 25.04 -11.72
CA GLU A 103 15.56 24.55 -10.80
C GLU A 103 15.00 23.62 -9.71
N TYR A 104 13.68 23.55 -9.53
CA TYR A 104 13.11 22.75 -8.45
C TYR A 104 11.65 22.36 -8.67
N ASP A 105 11.28 21.23 -8.07
CA ASP A 105 9.90 20.78 -7.98
C ASP A 105 9.45 20.60 -6.52
N ILE A 106 8.20 20.93 -6.25
CA ILE A 106 7.54 20.65 -4.97
C ILE A 106 6.31 19.78 -5.23
N SER A 107 6.24 18.60 -4.63
CA SER A 107 5.02 17.80 -4.62
C SER A 107 4.44 17.65 -3.22
N LEU A 108 3.11 17.74 -3.12
CA LEU A 108 2.36 17.56 -1.88
C LEU A 108 1.17 16.64 -2.13
N GLY A 109 1.06 15.62 -1.29
CA GLY A 109 -0.10 14.73 -1.29
C GLY A 109 0.27 13.29 -0.97
N LYS A 110 -0.56 12.36 -1.42
CA LYS A 110 -0.30 10.92 -1.31
C LYS A 110 0.40 10.46 -2.58
N SER A 111 1.61 9.92 -2.49
CA SER A 111 2.32 9.40 -3.67
C SER A 111 3.18 8.19 -3.33
N LEU A 112 3.50 7.38 -4.34
CA LEU A 112 4.34 6.21 -4.16
C LEU A 112 5.76 6.62 -3.75
N ASN A 113 6.38 5.79 -2.92
CA ASN A 113 7.77 5.97 -2.51
C ASN A 113 8.73 5.41 -3.57
N ALA A 114 8.77 6.06 -4.73
CA ALA A 114 9.84 5.88 -5.70
C ALA A 114 10.94 6.88 -5.39
N VAL A 115 11.95 6.47 -4.62
CA VAL A 115 13.22 7.19 -4.62
C VAL A 115 14.05 6.55 -5.72
N GLY A 116 14.39 7.33 -6.76
CA GLY A 116 15.29 6.90 -7.81
C GLY A 116 16.60 6.40 -7.20
N LEU A 117 16.77 5.09 -7.14
CA LEU A 117 18.02 4.42 -6.82
C LEU A 117 17.87 2.94 -7.17
N SER A 118 18.32 2.61 -8.38
CA SER A 118 18.78 1.29 -8.82
C SER A 118 17.76 0.15 -8.85
N GLU A 119 17.85 -0.70 -9.88
CA GLU A 119 17.15 -1.99 -10.03
C GLU A 119 17.42 -2.97 -8.86
N LEU A 120 18.39 -2.66 -8.00
CA LEU A 120 18.70 -3.41 -6.79
C LEU A 120 17.89 -2.87 -5.61
N PHE A 121 16.88 -3.65 -5.23
CA PHE A 121 16.09 -3.59 -3.99
C PHE A 121 16.45 -2.42 -3.05
N PRO A 122 15.79 -1.26 -3.14
CA PRO A 122 16.17 -0.11 -2.37
C PRO A 122 15.89 -0.36 -0.87
N PRO A 123 16.85 -0.17 0.04
CA PRO A 123 16.69 -0.39 1.49
C PRO A 123 15.63 0.53 2.14
N ARG A 124 15.00 1.42 1.35
CA ARG A 124 13.96 2.38 1.74
C ARG A 124 12.52 1.92 1.45
N LYS A 125 12.29 0.71 0.95
CA LYS A 125 10.91 0.15 0.82
C LYS A 125 10.20 -0.02 2.18
N ARG A 126 10.87 0.29 3.32
CA ARG A 126 10.32 0.32 4.68
C ARG A 126 9.11 1.24 4.88
N PHE A 127 9.01 2.32 4.09
CA PHE A 127 7.89 3.27 4.16
C PHE A 127 6.85 3.06 3.06
N GLY A 128 7.01 2.04 2.20
CA GLY A 128 6.01 1.69 1.21
C GLY A 128 4.84 0.99 1.89
N LEU A 129 3.62 1.38 1.53
CA LEU A 129 2.41 0.67 1.94
C LEU A 129 2.00 -0.28 0.83
N VAL A 130 1.42 -1.42 1.21
CA VAL A 130 0.90 -2.41 0.27
C VAL A 130 -0.45 -2.88 0.79
N ASP A 131 -1.49 -2.81 -0.04
CA ASP A 131 -2.74 -3.52 0.18
C ASP A 131 -2.47 -5.01 -0.08
N ALA A 132 -2.41 -5.78 1.01
CA ALA A 132 -2.14 -7.21 1.03
C ALA A 132 -3.34 -8.03 1.49
N ILE A 133 -4.55 -7.44 1.52
CA ILE A 133 -5.78 -8.09 2.01
C ILE A 133 -6.06 -9.39 1.25
N HIS A 134 -5.70 -9.39 -0.04
CA HIS A 134 -5.80 -10.57 -0.87
C HIS A 134 -4.40 -10.94 -1.39
N PRO A 135 -3.82 -12.09 -1.00
CA PRO A 135 -2.41 -12.41 -1.26
C PRO A 135 -2.10 -12.61 -2.75
N MET A 136 -3.08 -13.05 -3.54
CA MET A 136 -2.93 -13.16 -5.00
C MET A 136 -2.87 -11.80 -5.70
N TYR A 137 -3.17 -10.71 -5.00
CA TYR A 137 -3.22 -9.38 -5.60
C TYR A 137 -2.76 -8.29 -4.63
N LEU A 138 -1.44 -8.10 -4.59
CA LEU A 138 -0.81 -7.01 -3.88
C LEU A 138 -0.91 -5.72 -4.69
N GLU A 139 -1.32 -4.63 -4.04
CA GLU A 139 -1.32 -3.30 -4.65
C GLU A 139 -0.46 -2.35 -3.82
N GLU A 140 0.49 -1.65 -4.44
CA GLU A 140 1.25 -0.61 -3.75
C GLU A 140 0.37 0.62 -3.48
N LEU A 141 0.43 1.13 -2.26
CA LEU A 141 -0.28 2.32 -1.81
C LEU A 141 0.74 3.43 -1.52
N GLY A 142 0.40 4.66 -1.92
CA GLY A 142 1.20 5.83 -1.58
C GLY A 142 1.09 6.17 -0.09
N VAL A 143 2.00 7.03 0.36
CA VAL A 143 1.95 7.64 1.69
C VAL A 143 1.77 9.14 1.55
N TRP A 144 1.14 9.76 2.54
CA TRP A 144 1.11 11.22 2.61
C TRP A 144 2.52 11.77 2.82
N LYS A 145 2.99 12.58 1.86
CA LYS A 145 4.29 13.22 1.92
C LYS A 145 4.32 14.58 1.22
N ALA A 146 5.29 15.38 1.63
CA ALA A 146 5.75 16.55 0.88
C ALA A 146 7.16 16.25 0.36
N THR A 147 7.42 16.48 -0.92
CA THR A 147 8.74 16.28 -1.52
C THR A 147 9.22 17.55 -2.19
N PHE A 148 10.48 17.90 -1.97
CA PHE A 148 11.20 18.98 -2.63
C PHE A 148 12.37 18.37 -3.40
N ASN A 149 12.42 18.60 -4.71
CA ASN A 149 13.52 18.20 -5.58
C ASN A 149 14.23 19.47 -6.06
N TYR A 150 15.55 19.54 -5.89
CA TYR A 150 16.38 20.61 -6.42
C TYR A 150 17.33 20.03 -7.47
N TYR A 151 17.36 20.65 -8.65
CA TYR A 151 18.14 20.18 -9.79
C TYR A 151 19.39 21.05 -9.96
N VAL A 152 20.56 20.41 -10.05
CA VAL A 152 21.85 21.08 -10.22
C VAL A 152 22.57 20.39 -11.38
N GLU A 153 22.55 21.01 -12.56
CA GLU A 153 23.09 20.43 -13.79
C GLU A 153 22.45 19.05 -14.06
N ASP A 154 23.25 17.97 -14.02
CA ASP A 154 22.79 16.59 -14.21
C ASP A 154 22.45 15.89 -12.87
N ASP A 155 22.69 16.56 -11.73
CA ASP A 155 22.45 16.04 -10.40
C ASP A 155 21.09 16.51 -9.84
N SER A 156 20.53 15.71 -8.92
CA SER A 156 19.34 16.11 -8.17
C SER A 156 19.42 15.76 -6.69
N ILE A 157 18.89 16.66 -5.87
CA ILE A 157 18.76 16.50 -4.42
C ILE A 157 17.28 16.47 -4.07
N SER A 158 16.82 15.36 -3.51
CA SER A 158 15.44 15.15 -3.10
C SER A 158 15.32 15.11 -1.57
N TYR A 159 14.40 15.90 -1.03
CA TYR A 159 14.00 15.89 0.37
C TYR A 159 12.52 15.50 0.47
N SER A 160 12.18 14.48 1.26
CA SER A 160 10.79 14.10 1.52
C SER A 160 10.47 14.10 3.01
N LEU A 161 9.31 14.66 3.35
CA LEU A 161 8.72 14.68 4.68
C LEU A 161 7.42 13.88 4.69
N MET A 162 7.31 12.91 5.59
CA MET A 162 6.15 12.03 5.80
C MET A 162 5.60 12.29 7.21
N PRO A 163 4.58 13.16 7.34
CA PRO A 163 4.08 13.58 8.65
C PRO A 163 3.15 12.57 9.32
N PHE A 164 2.63 11.59 8.58
CA PHE A 164 1.67 10.62 9.10
C PHE A 164 2.25 9.21 9.08
N HIS A 165 2.05 8.48 10.17
CA HIS A 165 2.23 7.04 10.20
C HIS A 165 0.95 6.37 9.70
N GLU A 166 1.07 5.54 8.67
CA GLU A 166 -0.01 4.75 8.09
C GLU A 166 0.44 3.29 8.05
N ARG A 167 -0.52 2.35 8.08
CA ARG A 167 -0.23 0.91 8.07
C ARG A 167 -0.80 0.25 6.83
N SER A 168 -0.05 -0.72 6.30
CA SER A 168 -0.49 -1.56 5.19
C SER A 168 -1.76 -2.33 5.56
N PRO A 169 -2.82 -2.24 4.74
CA PRO A 169 -3.95 -3.13 4.86
C PRO A 169 -3.49 -4.57 4.65
N ARG A 170 -3.91 -5.46 5.53
CA ARG A 170 -3.62 -6.89 5.50
C ARG A 170 -4.91 -7.64 5.83
N PRO A 171 -5.03 -8.93 5.51
CA PRO A 171 -6.19 -9.66 5.96
C PRO A 171 -6.26 -9.55 7.49
N ASP A 172 -7.45 -9.60 8.08
CA ASP A 172 -7.63 -9.57 9.52
C ASP A 172 -8.81 -10.44 9.96
N GLY A 173 -8.93 -10.67 11.27
CA GLY A 173 -10.06 -11.39 11.86
C GLY A 173 -10.24 -12.79 11.28
N ARG A 174 -11.43 -13.02 10.70
CA ARG A 174 -11.85 -14.29 10.09
C ARG A 174 -11.38 -14.47 8.66
N SER A 175 -10.59 -13.56 8.09
CA SER A 175 -10.16 -13.70 6.69
C SER A 175 -9.45 -15.04 6.48
N ARG A 176 -9.88 -15.79 5.46
CA ARG A 176 -9.32 -17.10 5.15
C ARG A 176 -7.84 -17.09 4.81
N TRP A 177 -7.33 -15.94 4.39
CA TRP A 177 -5.93 -15.73 4.04
C TRP A 177 -5.01 -15.62 5.26
N LEU A 178 -5.57 -15.43 6.46
CA LEU A 178 -4.77 -15.23 7.65
C LEU A 178 -4.28 -16.55 8.28
N GLY A 179 -4.89 -17.68 7.88
CA GLY A 179 -4.71 -18.96 8.55
C GLY A 179 -5.17 -18.93 10.00
N SER A 180 -5.52 -20.08 10.56
CA SER A 180 -5.51 -20.22 12.01
C SER A 180 -4.04 -20.25 12.43
N SER A 181 -3.58 -19.25 13.19
CA SER A 181 -2.32 -19.35 13.93
C SER A 181 -2.49 -20.35 15.07
N GLY A 182 -2.60 -21.63 14.71
CA GLY A 182 -3.00 -22.71 15.60
C GLY A 182 -3.21 -24.06 14.93
N ASP A 183 -2.94 -24.20 13.62
CA ASP A 183 -2.83 -25.52 13.03
C ASP A 183 -1.51 -26.16 13.49
N SER A 184 -1.58 -26.99 14.53
CA SER A 184 -0.43 -27.70 15.11
C SER A 184 0.29 -28.59 14.09
N THR A 185 -0.36 -28.87 12.95
CA THR A 185 0.19 -29.67 11.86
C THR A 185 1.41 -29.03 11.17
N PHE A 186 1.58 -27.69 11.25
CA PHE A 186 2.80 -27.05 10.73
C PHE A 186 4.02 -27.30 11.64
N PHE A 187 3.80 -27.50 12.95
CA PHE A 187 4.84 -27.85 13.92
C PHE A 187 4.99 -29.37 14.13
N GLU A 188 4.14 -30.18 13.48
CA GLU A 188 4.29 -31.64 13.36
C GLU A 188 5.16 -32.04 12.14
N LEU A 189 5.87 -31.08 11.52
CA LEU A 189 6.99 -31.40 10.65
C LEU A 189 8.07 -32.10 11.47
N ASP A 190 8.18 -33.40 11.23
CA ASP A 190 9.15 -34.38 11.73
C ASP A 190 10.27 -33.81 12.64
N PRO A 191 10.30 -34.16 13.94
CA PRO A 191 11.33 -33.71 14.87
C PRO A 191 12.76 -34.14 14.49
N GLU A 192 12.97 -34.95 13.44
CA GLU A 192 14.30 -35.21 12.88
C GLU A 192 14.98 -33.98 12.24
N LEU A 193 14.27 -32.86 12.02
CA LEU A 193 14.87 -31.63 11.49
C LEU A 193 15.47 -30.68 12.57
N GLY A 194 15.42 -31.05 13.85
CA GLY A 194 16.19 -30.37 14.91
C GLY A 194 15.77 -28.92 15.21
N ILE A 195 14.52 -28.54 14.92
CA ILE A 195 13.99 -27.21 15.27
C ILE A 195 13.27 -27.32 16.61
N ASP A 196 13.80 -26.61 17.60
CA ASP A 196 13.31 -26.55 18.99
C ASP A 196 11.88 -25.98 19.06
N PRO A 197 10.89 -26.73 19.61
CA PRO A 197 9.49 -26.32 19.69
C PRO A 197 9.20 -25.21 20.73
N GLU A 198 10.19 -24.77 21.53
CA GLU A 198 10.02 -23.64 22.46
C GLU A 198 10.39 -22.27 21.83
N GLY A 199 10.85 -22.26 20.58
CA GLY A 199 11.18 -21.06 19.82
C GLY A 199 9.96 -20.32 19.27
N ASN A 200 9.15 -19.75 20.15
CA ASN A 200 8.03 -18.87 19.82
C ASN A 200 8.49 -17.75 18.85
N PRO A 201 7.98 -17.65 17.61
CA PRO A 201 8.31 -16.56 16.70
C PRO A 201 7.55 -15.28 17.11
N GLN A 202 7.81 -14.78 18.31
CA GLN A 202 7.37 -13.45 18.76
C GLN A 202 8.37 -12.34 18.41
N LEU A 203 9.44 -12.66 17.68
CA LEU A 203 10.57 -11.75 17.44
C LEU A 203 10.27 -10.58 16.48
N GLU A 204 9.11 -10.51 15.82
CA GLU A 204 8.76 -9.39 14.93
C GLU A 204 7.76 -8.36 15.49
N ASP A 205 6.89 -8.74 16.41
CA ASP A 205 5.86 -7.80 16.92
C ASP A 205 6.36 -6.94 18.09
N GLU A 206 7.26 -7.45 18.95
CA GLU A 206 7.78 -6.67 20.08
C GLU A 206 8.67 -5.50 19.64
N PHE A 207 9.51 -5.68 18.60
CA PHE A 207 10.42 -4.61 18.15
C PHE A 207 9.66 -3.39 17.59
N ARG A 208 8.47 -3.59 17.01
CA ARG A 208 7.59 -2.53 16.48
C ARG A 208 6.67 -1.91 17.54
N SER A 209 6.37 -2.62 18.62
CA SER A 209 5.59 -2.09 19.75
C SER A 209 6.40 -1.13 20.63
N SER A 210 7.74 -1.21 20.60
CA SER A 210 8.61 -0.37 21.42
C SER A 210 8.84 1.05 20.87
N THR A 211 8.37 1.35 19.65
CA THR A 211 8.47 2.67 19.03
C THR A 211 7.13 3.41 19.06
N ASP A 212 6.56 3.57 20.27
CA ASP A 212 5.54 4.59 20.59
C ASP A 212 6.18 6.00 20.66
N LEU A 213 7.08 6.29 19.73
CA LEU A 213 7.54 7.64 19.47
C LEU A 213 6.75 8.15 18.28
N GLU A 214 6.19 9.34 18.40
CA GLU A 214 5.56 10.12 17.34
C GLU A 214 6.56 10.32 16.18
N PHE A 215 6.68 9.30 15.31
CA PHE A 215 7.75 9.22 14.32
C PHE A 215 7.36 10.02 13.08
N TRP A 216 7.91 11.22 12.98
CA TRP A 216 8.03 11.97 11.75
C TRP A 216 9.03 11.25 10.83
N GLY A 217 8.59 10.83 9.64
CA GLY A 217 9.50 10.25 8.64
C GLY A 217 10.13 11.36 7.82
N ALA A 218 11.46 11.42 7.75
CA ALA A 218 12.16 12.27 6.80
C ALA A 218 13.16 11.43 6.00
N SER A 219 13.26 11.66 4.70
CA SER A 219 14.26 11.03 3.85
C SER A 219 14.94 12.05 2.96
N VAL A 220 16.23 11.84 2.75
CA VAL A 220 17.05 12.61 1.81
C VAL A 220 17.65 11.63 0.80
N ALA A 221 17.60 12.00 -0.47
CA ALA A 221 18.24 11.27 -1.54
C ALA A 221 19.04 12.25 -2.41
N ILE A 222 20.21 11.81 -2.86
CA ILE A 222 21.04 12.50 -3.83
C ILE A 222 21.20 11.53 -4.98
N GLN A 223 20.85 11.96 -6.18
CA GLN A 223 21.04 11.20 -7.40
C GLN A 223 22.06 11.95 -8.25
N CYS A 224 23.18 11.29 -8.54
CA CYS A 224 24.24 11.82 -9.39
C CYS A 224 24.09 11.28 -10.82
N GLY A 225 24.19 12.16 -11.81
CA GLY A 225 24.16 11.85 -13.24
C GLY A 225 25.48 11.30 -13.78
#